data_AF-A0A914FR98-F1
#
_entry.id   AF-A0A914FR98-F1
#
_cell.length_a   1.000
_cell.length_b   1.000
_cell.length_c   1.000
_cell.angle_alpha   90.00
_cell.angle_beta   90.00
_cell.angle_gamma   90.00
#
_symmetry.space_group_name_H-M   'P 1'
#
loop_
_entity.id
_entity.type
_entity.pdbx_description
1 polymer ?
#
loop_
_entity_poly.entity_id
_entity_poly.type
_entity_poly.pdbx_seq_one_letter_code
_entity_poly.pdbx_strand_id
1 'polypeptide(L)'
;MTKSPNEKWIVGQAMDNRLVLFELIDDKLKFSKKHAFRGHNVAGYACTSDFSPEMSFICSGDAQGRVFIWDWTTHKIVTRWKAHDNVCIATLWHPHEKSRVLTAGWDGDIKMWNS
;
A
#
# COMPACT_ATOMS: atom_id res chain seq x y z
N MET A 1 -4.10 -7.13 5.03
CA MET A 1 -3.68 -6.26 6.15
C MET A 1 -2.17 -6.40 6.28
N THR A 2 -1.46 -5.33 6.60
CA THR A 2 0.01 -5.30 6.61
C THR A 2 0.52 -4.64 7.89
N LYS A 3 1.45 -5.28 8.59
CA LYS A 3 2.08 -4.75 9.81
C LYS A 3 3.21 -3.79 9.41
N SER A 4 3.35 -2.67 10.12
CA SER A 4 4.45 -1.74 9.89
C SER A 4 5.79 -2.31 10.37
N PRO A 5 6.93 -1.88 9.80
CA PRO A 5 8.26 -2.33 10.23
C PRO A 5 8.57 -2.04 11.70
N ASN A 6 8.03 -0.95 12.25
CA ASN A 6 8.18 -0.59 13.67
C ASN A 6 7.19 -1.31 14.61
N GLU A 7 6.35 -2.19 14.06
CA GLU A 7 5.36 -3.01 14.76
C GLU A 7 4.23 -2.26 15.48
N LYS A 8 4.16 -0.93 15.37
CA LYS A 8 3.15 -0.11 16.04
C LYS A 8 1.85 0.05 15.26
N TRP A 9 1.86 -0.27 13.97
CA TRP A 9 0.73 -0.02 13.08
C TRP A 9 0.37 -1.25 12.27
N ILE A 10 -0.93 -1.40 12.02
CA ILE A 10 -1.46 -2.30 11.00
C ILE A 10 -2.25 -1.47 10.01
N VAL A 11 -2.00 -1.69 8.73
CA VAL A 11 -2.75 -1.10 7.64
C VAL A 11 -3.69 -2.14 7.06
N GLY A 12 -4.99 -1.81 7.02
CA GLY A 12 -5.99 -2.60 6.32
C GLY A 12 -6.36 -1.91 5.01
N GLN A 13 -6.44 -2.66 3.92
CA GLN A 13 -7.14 -2.17 2.75
C GLN A 13 -8.64 -2.39 2.93
N ALA A 14 -9.40 -1.29 2.90
CA ALA A 14 -10.84 -1.29 3.00
C ALA A 14 -11.46 -1.18 1.60
N MET A 15 -12.60 -1.84 1.42
CA MET A 15 -13.35 -1.86 0.15
C MET A 15 -13.98 -0.50 -0.22
N ASP A 16 -13.88 0.51 0.65
CA ASP A 16 -14.33 1.89 0.42
C ASP A 16 -13.25 2.79 -0.23
N ASN A 17 -12.28 2.19 -0.93
CA ASN A 17 -11.16 2.87 -1.59
C ASN A 17 -10.19 3.57 -0.63
N ARG A 18 -9.95 2.95 0.52
CA ARG A 18 -9.07 3.49 1.56
C ARG A 18 -8.11 2.44 2.08
N LEU A 19 -6.89 2.86 2.37
CA LEU A 19 -6.07 2.16 3.35
C LEU A 19 -6.36 2.80 4.71
N VAL A 20 -6.81 1.99 5.65
CA VAL A 20 -7.15 2.40 7.00
C VAL A 20 -6.10 1.93 8.00
N LEU A 21 -5.93 2.68 9.08
CA LEU A 21 -4.86 2.45 10.05
C LEU A 21 -5.43 1.94 11.37
N PHE A 22 -4.72 0.99 11.96
CA PHE A 22 -4.90 0.52 13.32
C PHE A 22 -3.58 0.69 14.07
N GLU A 23 -3.63 1.33 15.23
CA GLU A 23 -2.51 1.41 16.15
C GLU A 23 -2.52 0.18 17.06
N LEU A 24 -1.37 -0.46 17.25
CA LEU A 24 -1.19 -1.58 18.16
C LEU A 24 -0.72 -1.04 19.52
N ILE A 25 -1.58 -1.13 20.52
CA ILE A 25 -1.32 -0.69 21.90
C ILE A 25 -1.65 -1.86 22.82
N ASP A 26 -0.65 -2.38 23.55
CA ASP A 26 -0.81 -3.48 24.51
C ASP A 26 -1.60 -4.67 23.93
N ASP A 27 -1.17 -5.16 22.77
CA ASP A 27 -1.80 -6.23 21.98
C ASP A 27 -3.25 -5.97 21.52
N LYS A 28 -3.74 -4.73 21.65
CA LYS A 28 -5.06 -4.32 21.17
C LYS A 28 -4.92 -3.44 19.93
N LEU A 29 -5.78 -3.70 18.95
CA LEU A 29 -5.88 -2.88 17.74
C LEU A 29 -6.87 -1.74 17.96
N LYS A 30 -6.36 -0.52 17.88
CA LYS A 30 -7.14 0.71 17.98
C LYS A 30 -7.28 1.36 16.61
N PHE A 31 -8.51 1.42 16.10
CA PHE A 31 -8.79 2.05 14.81
C PHE A 31 -8.53 3.57 14.83
N SER A 32 -7.73 4.05 13.87
CA SER A 32 -7.46 5.47 13.68
C SER A 32 -8.45 6.08 12.69
N LYS A 33 -9.49 6.76 13.21
CA LYS A 33 -10.54 7.39 12.39
C LYS A 33 -10.07 8.58 11.55
N LYS A 34 -9.00 9.26 11.98
CA LYS A 34 -8.54 10.52 11.37
C LYS A 34 -7.56 10.31 10.21
N HIS A 35 -6.93 9.14 10.16
CA HIS A 35 -5.85 8.87 9.20
C HIS A 35 -6.30 7.77 8.24
N ALA A 36 -6.21 8.05 6.94
CA ALA A 36 -6.48 7.09 5.88
C ALA A 36 -5.78 7.54 4.59
N PHE A 37 -5.29 6.57 3.81
CA PHE A 37 -4.74 6.84 2.48
C PHE A 37 -5.85 6.65 1.44
N ARG A 38 -6.00 7.63 0.55
CA ARG A 38 -7.10 7.71 -0.42
C ARG A 38 -6.58 8.00 -1.82
N GLY A 39 -7.45 7.79 -2.81
CA GLY A 39 -7.25 8.17 -4.21
C GLY A 39 -6.94 7.00 -5.14
N HIS A 40 -6.61 5.83 -4.60
CA HIS A 40 -6.64 4.57 -5.36
C HIS A 40 -8.08 4.05 -5.45
N ASN A 41 -8.36 3.19 -6.43
CA ASN A 41 -9.65 2.50 -6.56
C ASN A 41 -9.45 1.00 -6.41
N VAL A 42 -9.96 0.41 -5.34
CA VAL A 42 -9.82 -1.03 -5.02
C VAL A 42 -11.18 -1.68 -4.76
N ALA A 43 -12.28 -0.99 -5.07
CA ALA A 43 -13.62 -1.52 -4.85
C ALA A 43 -13.79 -2.86 -5.59
N GLY A 44 -14.05 -3.92 -4.83
CA GLY A 44 -14.21 -5.29 -5.37
C GLY A 44 -12.91 -6.09 -5.53
N TYR A 45 -11.76 -5.54 -5.14
CA TYR A 45 -10.46 -6.23 -5.26
C TYR A 45 -9.69 -6.21 -3.94
N ALA A 46 -9.13 -7.36 -3.58
CA ALA A 46 -8.28 -7.51 -2.40
C ALA A 46 -6.82 -7.18 -2.73
N CYS A 47 -6.54 -5.92 -3.04
CA CYS A 47 -5.17 -5.49 -3.35
C CYS A 47 -4.32 -5.44 -2.07
N THR A 48 -3.05 -5.77 -2.18
CA THR A 48 -2.14 -5.66 -1.03
C THR A 48 -1.57 -4.24 -0.93
N SER A 49 -1.06 -3.92 0.25
CA SER A 49 -0.31 -2.70 0.52
C SER A 49 0.96 -3.06 1.28
N ASP A 50 2.02 -2.28 1.11
CA ASP A 50 3.27 -2.52 1.83
C ASP A 50 4.01 -1.23 2.19
N PHE A 51 4.85 -1.32 3.22
CA PHE A 51 5.62 -0.19 3.75
C PHE A 51 7.01 -0.16 3.13
N SER A 52 7.51 1.05 2.88
CA SER A 52 8.97 1.24 2.72
C SER A 52 9.68 0.78 4.01
N PRO A 53 10.90 0.23 3.94
CA PRO A 53 11.61 -0.27 5.12
C PRO A 53 11.88 0.81 6.17
N GLU A 54 12.07 2.06 5.75
CA GLU A 54 12.23 3.24 6.62
C GLU A 54 10.90 3.86 7.10
N MET A 55 9.77 3.27 6.73
CA MET A 55 8.42 3.75 7.06
C MET A 55 8.14 5.21 6.62
N SER A 56 8.79 5.66 5.55
CA SER A 56 8.55 6.98 4.95
C SER A 56 7.38 6.94 3.96
N PHE A 57 7.12 5.77 3.36
CA PHE A 57 6.10 5.58 2.34
C PHE A 57 5.27 4.33 2.56
N ILE A 58 4.09 4.33 1.95
CA ILE A 58 3.24 3.17 1.77
C ILE A 58 2.89 3.03 0.29
N CYS A 59 2.81 1.80 -0.20
CA CYS A 59 2.46 1.47 -1.57
C CYS A 59 1.19 0.61 -1.62
N SER A 60 0.43 0.72 -2.70
CA SER A 60 -0.69 -0.19 -3.00
C SER A 60 -1.09 -0.10 -4.47
N GLY A 61 -1.57 -1.22 -5.02
CA GLY A 61 -2.15 -1.30 -6.35
C GLY A 61 -3.62 -0.87 -6.39
N ASP A 62 -4.15 -0.74 -7.61
CA ASP A 62 -5.55 -0.42 -7.87
C ASP A 62 -6.18 -1.30 -8.97
N ALA A 63 -7.51 -1.22 -9.06
CA ALA A 63 -8.35 -1.91 -10.04
C ALA A 63 -8.03 -1.55 -11.50
N GLN A 64 -7.33 -0.45 -11.72
CA GLN A 64 -6.92 0.04 -13.04
C GLN A 64 -5.44 -0.26 -13.31
N GLY A 65 -4.82 -1.17 -12.56
CA GLY A 65 -3.44 -1.59 -12.75
C GLY A 65 -2.40 -0.53 -12.42
N ARG A 66 -2.78 0.52 -11.69
CA ARG A 66 -1.88 1.57 -11.23
C ARG A 66 -1.36 1.22 -9.84
N VAL A 67 -0.13 1.65 -9.59
CA VAL A 67 0.46 1.65 -8.25
C VAL A 67 0.45 3.06 -7.74
N PHE A 68 0.11 3.21 -6.46
CA PHE A 68 0.11 4.47 -5.75
C PHE A 68 1.13 4.40 -4.62
N ILE A 69 1.85 5.50 -4.44
CA ILE A 69 2.78 5.70 -3.33
C ILE A 69 2.30 6.91 -2.56
N TRP A 70 2.11 6.73 -1.26
CA TRP A 70 1.78 7.82 -0.34
C TRP A 70 2.92 8.07 0.62
N ASP A 71 3.06 9.33 1.00
CA ASP A 71 3.90 9.74 2.11
C ASP A 71 3.20 9.36 3.43
N TRP A 72 3.93 8.64 4.29
CA TRP A 72 3.39 8.11 5.54
C TRP A 72 2.96 9.21 6.52
N THR A 73 3.67 10.34 6.55
CA THR A 73 3.44 11.41 7.54
C THR A 73 2.27 12.31 7.15
N THR A 74 2.17 12.65 5.87
CA THR A 74 1.18 13.60 5.32
C THR A 74 -0.06 12.91 4.76
N HIS A 75 0.00 11.58 4.56
CA HIS A 75 -1.03 10.76 3.91
C HIS A 75 -1.39 11.21 2.48
N LYS A 76 -0.51 11.99 1.83
CA LYS A 76 -0.71 12.47 0.46
C LYS A 76 -0.06 11.53 -0.54
N ILE A 77 -0.65 11.44 -1.73
CA ILE A 77 -0.04 10.74 -2.87
C ILE A 77 1.21 11.49 -3.28
N VAL A 78 2.35 10.81 -3.27
CA VAL A 78 3.65 11.31 -3.76
C VAL A 78 3.75 11.06 -5.26
N THR A 79 3.44 9.85 -5.67
CA THR A 79 3.46 9.45 -7.09
C THR A 79 2.48 8.31 -7.35
N ARG A 80 2.14 8.14 -8.63
CA ARG A 80 1.40 6.99 -9.14
C ARG A 80 1.79 6.73 -10.57
N TRP A 81 1.76 5.47 -10.99
CA TRP A 81 2.03 5.09 -12.37
C TRP A 81 1.22 3.85 -12.77
N LYS A 82 1.07 3.62 -14.07
CA LYS A 82 0.45 2.42 -14.63
C LYS A 82 1.51 1.31 -14.65
N ALA A 83 1.30 0.25 -13.89
CA ALA A 83 2.21 -0.88 -13.79
C ALA A 83 1.74 -2.08 -14.60
N HIS A 84 0.43 -2.34 -14.56
CA HIS A 84 -0.23 -3.51 -15.16
C HIS A 84 -1.37 -3.06 -16.05
N ASP A 85 -1.69 -3.83 -17.09
CA ASP A 85 -2.82 -3.53 -17.98
C ASP A 85 -4.16 -3.86 -17.31
N ASN A 86 -4.14 -4.85 -16.43
CA ASN A 86 -5.26 -5.26 -15.58
C ASN A 86 -5.00 -4.90 -14.10
N VAL A 87 -5.88 -5.30 -13.19
CA VAL A 87 -5.79 -5.03 -11.74
C VAL A 87 -4.40 -5.33 -11.18
N CYS A 88 -3.82 -4.39 -10.44
CA CYS A 88 -2.56 -4.60 -9.72
C CYS A 88 -2.89 -5.16 -8.32
N ILE A 89 -2.85 -6.49 -8.18
CA ILE A 89 -3.34 -7.18 -6.98
C ILE A 89 -2.32 -7.18 -5.84
N ALA A 90 -1.02 -7.23 -6.18
CA ALA A 90 0.03 -7.27 -5.18
C ALA A 90 1.04 -6.15 -5.38
N THR A 91 1.47 -5.55 -4.29
CA THR A 91 2.57 -4.61 -4.23
C THR A 91 3.39 -4.92 -2.98
N LEU A 92 4.72 -5.05 -3.15
CA LEU A 92 5.68 -5.33 -2.10
C LEU A 92 6.86 -4.38 -2.23
N TRP A 93 7.29 -3.81 -1.11
CA TRP A 93 8.50 -3.00 -1.07
C TRP A 93 9.69 -3.91 -0.79
N HIS A 94 10.83 -3.66 -1.44
CA HIS A 94 12.04 -4.40 -1.11
C HIS A 94 12.48 -4.08 0.34
N PRO A 95 12.76 -5.08 1.18
CA PRO A 95 13.02 -4.87 2.61
C PRO A 95 14.34 -4.13 2.92
N HIS A 96 15.24 -4.03 1.94
CA HIS A 96 16.55 -3.39 2.12
C HIS A 96 16.84 -2.27 1.09
N GLU A 97 16.15 -2.27 -0.05
CA GLU A 97 16.43 -1.36 -1.16
C GLU A 97 15.25 -0.41 -1.31
N LYS A 98 15.45 0.82 -0.85
CA LYS A 98 14.36 1.80 -0.73
C LYS A 98 13.73 2.17 -2.07
N SER A 99 14.46 2.05 -3.16
CA SER A 99 13.99 2.40 -4.49
C SER A 99 13.27 1.27 -5.22
N ARG A 100 13.21 0.05 -4.66
CA ARG A 100 12.67 -1.11 -5.35
C ARG A 100 11.29 -1.53 -4.86
N VAL A 101 10.38 -1.69 -5.81
CA VAL A 101 9.02 -2.18 -5.58
C VAL A 101 8.71 -3.32 -6.55
N LEU A 102 8.13 -4.40 -6.05
CA LEU A 102 7.61 -5.52 -6.83
C LEU A 102 6.09 -5.41 -6.94
N THR A 103 5.56 -5.68 -8.12
CA THR A 103 4.13 -5.65 -8.41
C THR A 103 3.70 -6.92 -9.12
N ALA A 104 2.48 -7.38 -8.85
CA ALA A 104 1.86 -8.46 -9.61
C ALA A 104 0.45 -8.06 -10.03
N GLY A 105 0.09 -8.41 -11.26
CA GLY A 105 -1.18 -8.04 -11.87
C GLY A 105 -2.00 -9.22 -12.36
N TRP A 106 -3.28 -8.96 -12.63
CA TRP A 106 -4.17 -9.92 -13.30
C TRP A 106 -3.90 -10.04 -14.81
N ASP A 107 -2.94 -9.27 -15.34
CA ASP A 107 -2.36 -9.49 -16.66
C ASP A 107 -1.41 -10.70 -16.69
N GLY A 108 -1.10 -11.29 -15.53
CA GLY A 108 -0.25 -12.47 -15.41
C GLY A 108 1.23 -12.13 -15.19
N ASP A 109 1.59 -10.85 -15.19
CA ASP A 109 2.97 -10.41 -15.04
C ASP A 109 3.33 -10.12 -13.58
N ILE A 110 4.61 -10.33 -13.28
CA ILE A 110 5.29 -9.78 -12.10
C ILE A 110 6.34 -8.80 -12.60
N LYS A 111 6.32 -7.56 -12.10
CA LYS A 111 7.21 -6.48 -12.54
C LYS A 111 8.01 -5.93 -11.36
N MET A 112 9.26 -5.58 -11.62
CA MET A 112 10.12 -4.88 -10.66
C MET A 112 10.34 -3.45 -11.14
N TRP A 113 10.17 -2.51 -10.23
CA TRP A 113 10.31 -1.09 -10.47
C TRP A 113 11.48 -0.56 -9.64
N ASN A 114 12.23 0.35 -10.23
CA ASN A 114 13.29 1.11 -9.58
C ASN A 114 13.11 2.59 -9.92
N SER A 115 13.57 3.48 -9.02
CA SER A 115 13.65 4.93 -9.28
C SER A 115 14.83 5.28 -10.17
#